data_AF-A0A1Q7BVH8-F1
#
_entry.id   AF-A0A1Q7BVH8-F1
#
_cell.length_a   1.000
_cell.length_b   1.000
_cell.length_c   1.000
_cell.angle_alpha   90.00
_cell.angle_beta   90.00
_cell.angle_gamma   90.00
#
_symmetry.space_group_name_H-M   'P 1'
#
loop_
_entity.id
_entity.type
_entity.pdbx_description
1 polymer ?
#
loop_
_entity_poly.entity_id
_entity_poly.type
_entity_poly.pdbx_seq_one_letter_code
_entity_poly.pdbx_strand_id
1 'polypeptide(L)'
;MDTSGKPFDANAAAKAAGATPFKRPENGVFRPGTNFKEFFFSVTGDTNTTSTANAGFGGWGGAFKLTQSRPGADEGWLSLFFAGDQAHTGFDNVAFFDKDHVAYVEDASDTVHTQRGAFDSGYLFDVAKDYAKGGEPIRFLAEGRDASATVDNMLGALGNGFQNDGDNEITGIHVSDGDAGTGGILGAKEPKLFHDGWRLFWNQQHGDNIAWEIIPTDD
;
A
#
# COMPACT_ATOMS: atom_id res chain seq x y z
N MET A 1 4.24 -9.08 -32.33
CA MET A 1 2.89 -8.53 -32.09
C MET A 1 1.89 -9.62 -32.45
N ASP A 2 0.86 -9.83 -31.63
CA ASP A 2 -0.24 -10.73 -31.96
C ASP A 2 -1.01 -10.17 -33.17
N THR A 3 -1.19 -11.00 -34.21
CA THR A 3 -1.90 -10.65 -35.45
C THR A 3 -3.29 -11.31 -35.53
N SER A 4 -3.77 -11.94 -34.45
CA SER A 4 -4.99 -12.74 -34.44
C SER A 4 -6.30 -11.94 -34.52
N GLY A 5 -6.23 -10.61 -34.29
CA GLY A 5 -7.41 -9.73 -34.25
C GLY A 5 -8.30 -9.92 -33.02
N LYS A 6 -7.88 -10.75 -32.05
CA LYS A 6 -8.57 -10.92 -30.78
C LYS A 6 -8.10 -9.86 -29.77
N PRO A 7 -8.94 -9.44 -28.81
CA PRO A 7 -8.47 -8.66 -27.67
C PRO A 7 -7.37 -9.42 -26.92
N PHE A 8 -6.29 -8.72 -26.58
CA PHE A 8 -5.24 -9.29 -25.74
C PHE A 8 -5.79 -9.54 -24.32
N ASP A 9 -5.74 -10.79 -23.87
CA ASP A 9 -6.10 -11.18 -22.50
C ASP A 9 -4.83 -11.45 -21.69
N ALA A 10 -4.38 -10.44 -20.94
CA ALA A 10 -3.19 -10.53 -20.10
C ALA A 10 -3.32 -11.61 -19.01
N ASN A 11 -4.52 -11.81 -18.47
CA ASN A 11 -4.78 -12.78 -17.40
C ASN A 11 -4.67 -14.21 -17.93
N ALA A 12 -5.25 -14.50 -19.09
CA ALA A 12 -5.11 -15.79 -19.75
C ALA A 12 -3.65 -16.09 -20.09
N ALA A 13 -2.91 -15.10 -20.62
CA ALA A 13 -1.50 -15.24 -20.94
C ALA A 13 -0.63 -15.51 -19.69
N ALA A 14 -0.84 -14.76 -18.61
CA ALA A 14 -0.11 -14.95 -17.35
C ALA A 14 -0.37 -16.33 -16.73
N LYS A 15 -1.63 -16.78 -16.72
CA LYS A 15 -1.99 -18.13 -16.25
C LYS A 15 -1.35 -19.23 -17.10
N ALA A 16 -1.37 -19.08 -18.42
CA ALA A 16 -0.72 -20.03 -19.34
C ALA A 16 0.80 -20.07 -19.14
N ALA A 17 1.41 -18.95 -18.74
CA ALA A 17 2.82 -18.86 -18.39
C ALA A 17 3.16 -19.35 -16.96
N GLY A 18 2.17 -19.79 -16.18
CA GLY A 18 2.39 -20.27 -14.81
C GLY A 18 2.71 -19.16 -13.81
N ALA A 19 2.22 -17.94 -14.03
CA ALA A 19 2.44 -16.82 -13.12
C ALA A 19 1.93 -17.12 -11.70
N THR A 20 2.67 -16.66 -10.70
CA THR A 20 2.31 -16.80 -9.29
C THR A 20 1.15 -15.85 -8.95
N PRO A 21 0.03 -16.36 -8.41
CA PRO A 21 -1.04 -15.50 -7.93
C PRO A 21 -0.62 -14.79 -6.64
N PHE A 22 -0.89 -13.50 -6.56
CA PHE A 22 -0.80 -12.72 -5.33
C PHE A 22 -2.19 -12.51 -4.73
N LYS A 23 -2.22 -12.31 -3.41
CA LYS A 23 -3.45 -12.04 -2.67
C LYS A 23 -3.82 -10.55 -2.75
N ARG A 24 -4.35 -10.11 -3.90
CA ARG A 24 -4.67 -8.70 -4.19
C ARG A 24 -3.44 -7.79 -4.10
N PRO A 25 -2.52 -7.86 -5.09
CA PRO A 25 -1.47 -6.86 -5.20
C PRO A 25 -2.12 -5.51 -5.59
N GLU A 26 -1.82 -4.45 -4.83
CA GLU A 26 -2.41 -3.11 -5.06
C GLU A 26 -1.33 -2.18 -5.66
N ASN A 27 -0.84 -1.19 -4.90
CA ASN A 27 0.08 -0.18 -5.41
C ASN A 27 1.57 -0.53 -5.19
N GLY A 28 2.44 0.09 -6.00
CA GLY A 28 3.87 -0.13 -5.94
C GLY A 28 4.71 1.01 -6.49
N VAL A 29 5.93 1.17 -5.95
CA VAL A 29 6.87 2.24 -6.30
C VAL A 29 8.29 1.72 -6.40
N PHE A 30 9.10 2.32 -7.27
CA PHE A 30 10.54 2.06 -7.31
C PHE A 30 11.24 2.80 -6.17
N ARG A 31 12.23 2.14 -5.56
CA ARG A 31 13.08 2.77 -4.55
C ARG A 31 13.97 3.83 -5.20
N PRO A 32 13.93 5.08 -4.71
CA PRO A 32 14.81 6.14 -5.17
C PRO A 32 16.30 5.77 -5.08
N GLY A 33 17.11 6.31 -6.00
CA GLY A 33 18.56 6.09 -6.02
C GLY A 33 19.00 4.70 -6.48
N THR A 34 18.06 3.77 -6.72
CA THR A 34 18.38 2.42 -7.22
C THR A 34 18.42 2.33 -8.74
N ASN A 35 18.10 3.42 -9.45
CA ASN A 35 17.93 3.44 -10.91
C ASN A 35 16.94 2.38 -11.38
N PHE A 36 15.75 2.33 -10.76
CA PHE A 36 14.66 1.37 -11.09
C PHE A 36 15.05 -0.11 -10.95
N LYS A 37 15.95 -0.44 -10.01
CA LYS A 37 16.35 -1.83 -9.76
C LYS A 37 15.65 -2.46 -8.56
N GLU A 38 15.08 -1.67 -7.67
CA GLU A 38 14.28 -2.18 -6.56
C GLU A 38 12.86 -1.62 -6.63
N PHE A 39 11.87 -2.50 -6.62
CA PHE A 39 10.45 -2.16 -6.66
C PHE A 39 9.77 -2.72 -5.41
N PHE A 40 9.00 -1.88 -4.74
CA PHE A 40 8.30 -2.20 -3.50
C PHE A 40 6.81 -2.09 -3.77
N PHE A 41 6.03 -3.10 -3.39
CA PHE A 41 4.58 -3.10 -3.61
C PHE A 41 3.85 -3.77 -2.46
N SER A 42 2.59 -3.42 -2.32
CA SER A 42 1.69 -3.92 -1.30
C SER A 42 0.90 -5.12 -1.81
N VAL A 43 0.50 -5.97 -0.87
CA VAL A 43 -0.45 -7.07 -1.08
C VAL A 43 -1.43 -6.98 0.07
N THR A 44 -2.68 -6.61 -0.23
CA THR A 44 -3.70 -6.27 0.78
C THR A 44 -4.06 -7.45 1.68
N GLY A 45 -4.20 -8.65 1.12
CA GLY A 45 -4.60 -9.82 1.90
C GLY A 45 -6.11 -10.12 1.88
N ASP A 46 -6.56 -10.88 2.88
CA ASP A 46 -7.94 -11.31 3.15
C ASP A 46 -8.73 -10.21 3.86
N THR A 47 -10.02 -10.13 3.56
CA THR A 47 -10.97 -9.19 4.19
C THR A 47 -11.58 -9.77 5.48
N ASN A 48 -10.90 -10.71 6.14
CA ASN A 48 -11.41 -11.41 7.33
C ASN A 48 -10.27 -12.01 8.15
N THR A 49 -10.19 -11.61 9.42
CA THR A 49 -9.17 -12.06 10.39
C THR A 49 -9.26 -13.56 10.74
N THR A 50 -10.41 -14.19 10.50
CA THR A 50 -10.64 -15.61 10.82
C THR A 50 -10.36 -16.56 9.64
N SER A 51 -9.83 -16.05 8.52
CA SER A 51 -9.44 -16.87 7.38
C SER A 51 -8.39 -17.90 7.77
N THR A 52 -8.57 -19.15 7.36
CA THR A 52 -7.56 -20.21 7.58
C THR A 52 -6.31 -19.99 6.72
N ALA A 53 -6.35 -19.08 5.74
CA ALA A 53 -5.20 -18.73 4.93
C ALA A 53 -4.30 -17.68 5.59
N ASN A 54 -4.75 -17.02 6.67
CA ASN A 54 -4.03 -15.93 7.32
C ASN A 54 -2.66 -16.38 7.86
N ALA A 55 -2.67 -17.19 8.91
CA ALA A 55 -1.45 -17.67 9.54
C ALA A 55 -0.75 -18.71 8.67
N GLY A 56 0.45 -18.41 8.19
CA GLY A 56 1.33 -19.35 7.50
C GLY A 56 1.04 -19.58 6.01
N PHE A 57 -0.03 -18.99 5.45
CA PHE A 57 -0.39 -19.14 4.02
C PHE A 57 -0.57 -17.80 3.28
N GLY A 58 -0.18 -16.68 3.90
CA GLY A 58 -0.13 -15.37 3.25
C GLY A 58 -1.47 -14.63 3.15
N GLY A 59 -2.51 -15.11 3.85
CA GLY A 59 -3.82 -14.46 3.89
C GLY A 59 -3.78 -13.05 4.48
N TRP A 60 -2.85 -12.76 5.39
CA TRP A 60 -2.65 -11.39 5.88
C TRP A 60 -2.05 -10.42 4.84
N GLY A 61 -1.59 -10.92 3.69
CA GLY A 61 -0.87 -10.10 2.73
C GLY A 61 0.50 -9.67 3.27
N GLY A 62 0.93 -8.46 2.91
CA GLY A 62 2.18 -7.87 3.37
C GLY A 62 2.83 -6.93 2.36
N ALA A 63 4.09 -6.62 2.57
CA ALA A 63 4.90 -5.81 1.68
C ALA A 63 5.95 -6.68 0.96
N PHE A 64 6.10 -6.48 -0.34
CA PHE A 64 7.03 -7.23 -1.17
C PHE A 64 8.08 -6.33 -1.80
N LYS A 65 9.28 -6.88 -1.99
CA LYS A 65 10.39 -6.26 -2.71
C LYS A 65 10.79 -7.14 -3.89
N LEU A 66 10.84 -6.54 -5.08
CA LEU A 66 11.49 -7.10 -6.27
C LEU A 66 12.84 -6.41 -6.46
N THR A 67 13.90 -7.19 -6.62
CA THR A 67 15.24 -6.69 -6.97
C THR A 67 15.68 -7.22 -8.33
N GLN A 68 16.19 -6.35 -9.19
CA GLN A 68 16.64 -6.69 -10.53
C GLN A 68 18.10 -6.26 -10.76
N SER A 69 18.82 -6.94 -11.66
CA SER A 69 20.20 -6.60 -12.01
C SER A 69 20.28 -5.29 -12.82
N ARG A 70 19.26 -5.01 -13.63
CA ARG A 70 19.05 -3.78 -14.40
C ARG A 70 17.55 -3.53 -14.60
N PRO A 71 17.12 -2.29 -14.90
CA PRO A 71 15.75 -2.04 -15.35
C PRO A 71 15.37 -2.91 -16.54
N GLY A 72 14.18 -3.49 -16.48
CA GLY A 72 13.67 -4.39 -17.52
C GLY A 72 14.50 -5.68 -17.68
N ALA A 73 15.12 -6.17 -16.61
CA ALA A 73 15.65 -7.54 -16.59
C ALA A 73 14.48 -8.54 -16.53
N ASP A 74 14.58 -9.63 -17.30
CA ASP A 74 13.56 -10.70 -17.33
C ASP A 74 13.55 -11.56 -16.06
N GLU A 75 14.63 -11.47 -15.26
CA GLU A 75 14.78 -12.16 -13.99
C GLU A 75 15.07 -11.17 -12.86
N GLY A 76 14.56 -11.48 -11.67
CA GLY A 76 14.73 -10.66 -10.47
C GLY A 76 14.26 -11.40 -9.22
N TRP A 77 14.79 -11.02 -8.06
CA TRP A 77 14.55 -11.72 -6.80
C TRP A 77 13.37 -11.05 -6.11
N LEU A 78 12.30 -11.82 -5.93
CA LEU A 78 11.16 -11.43 -5.15
C LEU A 78 11.37 -11.85 -3.68
N SER A 79 11.10 -10.95 -2.75
CA SER A 79 11.20 -11.20 -1.32
C SER A 79 9.99 -10.62 -0.60
N LEU A 80 9.52 -11.32 0.42
CA LEU A 80 8.57 -10.78 1.39
C LEU A 80 9.34 -9.82 2.29
N PHE A 81 9.19 -8.52 2.04
CA PHE A 81 9.87 -7.47 2.79
C PHE A 81 9.31 -7.38 4.21
N PHE A 82 8.00 -7.49 4.35
CA PHE A 82 7.31 -7.61 5.63
C PHE A 82 6.14 -8.59 5.51
N ALA A 83 6.10 -9.58 6.40
CA ALA A 83 5.00 -10.53 6.48
C ALA A 83 3.85 -9.91 7.28
N GLY A 84 2.69 -9.72 6.65
CA GLY A 84 1.52 -9.18 7.33
C GLY A 84 1.06 -10.07 8.48
N ASP A 85 0.39 -9.44 9.44
CA ASP A 85 -0.22 -10.09 10.61
C ASP A 85 -1.56 -9.41 10.93
N GLN A 86 -2.20 -9.80 12.04
CA GLN A 86 -3.51 -9.23 12.40
C GLN A 86 -3.48 -7.71 12.66
N ALA A 87 -2.36 -7.18 13.16
CA ALA A 87 -2.19 -5.75 13.41
C ALA A 87 -1.76 -4.99 12.16
N HIS A 88 -1.09 -5.67 11.22
CA HIS A 88 -0.47 -5.11 10.03
C HIS A 88 -0.97 -5.83 8.76
N THR A 89 -2.15 -5.47 8.28
CA THR A 89 -2.81 -6.10 7.12
C THR A 89 -3.73 -5.10 6.43
N GLY A 90 -4.08 -5.35 5.18
CA GLY A 90 -4.80 -4.37 4.37
C GLY A 90 -3.88 -3.32 3.76
N PHE A 91 -2.57 -3.58 3.63
CA PHE A 91 -1.69 -2.62 2.94
C PHE A 91 -2.14 -2.43 1.48
N ASP A 92 -2.32 -1.17 1.10
CA ASP A 92 -2.74 -0.78 -0.24
C ASP A 92 -1.74 0.19 -0.85
N ASN A 93 -1.62 1.40 -0.30
CA ASN A 93 -0.79 2.44 -0.91
C ASN A 93 0.62 2.47 -0.32
N VAL A 94 1.59 2.92 -1.13
CA VAL A 94 3.01 2.93 -0.78
C VAL A 94 3.72 4.17 -1.33
N ALA A 95 4.59 4.78 -0.51
CA ALA A 95 5.44 5.90 -0.92
C ALA A 95 6.78 5.87 -0.19
N PHE A 96 7.84 6.30 -0.87
CA PHE A 96 9.13 6.53 -0.23
C PHE A 96 9.19 7.94 0.38
N PHE A 97 9.56 8.03 1.65
CA PHE A 97 9.81 9.31 2.34
C PHE A 97 11.22 9.84 2.07
N ASP A 98 12.16 8.93 1.84
CA ASP A 98 13.50 9.15 1.33
C ASP A 98 13.98 7.85 0.66
N LYS A 99 15.27 7.67 0.39
CA LYS A 99 15.76 6.41 -0.22
C LYS A 99 15.78 5.21 0.72
N ASP A 100 15.69 5.38 2.03
CA ASP A 100 15.83 4.33 3.04
C ASP A 100 14.54 4.04 3.81
N HIS A 101 13.54 4.92 3.74
CA HIS A 101 12.27 4.77 4.44
C HIS A 101 11.09 4.71 3.47
N VAL A 102 10.36 3.60 3.53
CA VAL A 102 9.13 3.36 2.74
C VAL A 102 7.92 3.30 3.66
N ALA A 103 6.89 4.07 3.33
CA ALA A 103 5.61 4.06 4.01
C ALA A 103 4.63 3.15 3.28
N TYR A 104 3.91 2.33 4.03
CA TYR A 104 2.71 1.63 3.57
C TYR A 104 1.52 2.11 4.40
N VAL A 105 0.38 2.31 3.76
CA VAL A 105 -0.88 2.68 4.43
C VAL A 105 -1.93 1.62 4.16
N GLU A 106 -2.81 1.43 5.13
CA GLU A 106 -3.89 0.45 5.08
C GLU A 106 -5.15 1.01 4.41
N ASP A 107 -5.84 0.12 3.69
CA ASP A 107 -7.20 0.18 3.18
C ASP A 107 -7.81 -1.21 3.50
N ALA A 108 -8.24 -1.36 4.76
CA ALA A 108 -8.79 -2.62 5.25
C ALA A 108 -10.32 -2.58 5.24
N SER A 109 -10.95 -3.71 4.90
CA SER A 109 -12.42 -3.78 4.94
C SER A 109 -13.00 -3.57 6.35
N ASP A 110 -14.23 -3.06 6.45
CA ASP A 110 -15.03 -2.96 7.69
C ASP A 110 -15.05 -4.24 8.55
N THR A 111 -15.01 -5.42 7.90
CA THR A 111 -14.96 -6.70 8.60
C THR A 111 -13.65 -6.88 9.37
N VAL A 112 -12.52 -6.52 8.76
CA VAL A 112 -11.21 -6.56 9.41
C VAL A 112 -11.18 -5.56 10.56
N HIS A 113 -11.60 -4.31 10.33
CA HIS A 113 -11.70 -3.29 11.37
C HIS A 113 -12.48 -3.77 12.58
N THR A 114 -13.68 -4.30 12.37
CA THR A 114 -14.55 -4.81 13.43
C THR A 114 -13.89 -5.94 14.21
N GLN A 115 -13.25 -6.88 13.53
CA GLN A 115 -12.67 -8.06 14.16
C GLN A 115 -11.34 -7.78 14.88
N ARG A 116 -10.51 -6.86 14.35
CA ARG A 116 -9.25 -6.45 15.00
C ARG A 116 -9.43 -5.33 16.01
N GLY A 117 -10.53 -4.59 15.94
CA GLY A 117 -10.83 -3.46 16.82
C GLY A 117 -9.89 -2.27 16.62
N ALA A 118 -9.45 -2.04 15.37
CA ALA A 118 -8.53 -0.95 15.02
C ALA A 118 -8.82 -0.38 13.63
N PHE A 119 -8.58 0.92 13.48
CA PHE A 119 -8.67 1.64 12.21
C PHE A 119 -7.39 1.54 11.39
N ASP A 120 -7.48 2.01 10.14
CA ASP A 120 -6.38 2.02 9.21
C ASP A 120 -5.26 2.94 9.66
N SER A 121 -4.05 2.54 9.24
CA SER A 121 -2.83 3.11 9.75
C SER A 121 -1.78 3.26 8.67
N GLY A 122 -0.92 4.26 8.85
CA GLY A 122 0.31 4.40 8.09
C GLY A 122 1.50 3.91 8.89
N TYR A 123 2.33 3.09 8.25
CA TYR A 123 3.52 2.48 8.82
C TYR A 123 4.75 2.81 8.00
N LEU A 124 5.80 3.29 8.65
CA LEU A 124 7.09 3.60 8.05
C LEU A 124 8.09 2.48 8.33
N PHE A 125 8.71 1.98 7.28
CA PHE A 125 9.67 0.88 7.30
C PHE A 125 11.05 1.38 6.88
N ASP A 126 12.07 1.03 7.65
CA ASP A 126 13.48 1.09 7.21
C ASP A 126 13.77 -0.10 6.28
N VAL A 127 14.20 0.16 5.05
CA VAL A 127 14.49 -0.86 4.03
C VAL A 127 15.73 -1.72 4.30
N ALA A 128 16.62 -1.28 5.19
CA ALA A 128 17.80 -2.04 5.60
C ALA A 128 17.50 -3.05 6.72
N LYS A 129 16.33 -2.93 7.37
CA LYS A 129 15.93 -3.78 8.49
C LYS A 129 15.45 -5.15 7.99
N ASP A 130 15.89 -6.20 8.69
CA ASP A 130 15.46 -7.58 8.45
C ASP A 130 14.27 -7.92 9.36
N TYR A 131 13.05 -7.61 8.90
CA TYR A 131 11.83 -7.83 9.67
C TYR A 131 11.56 -9.32 9.96
N ALA A 132 12.14 -10.25 9.20
CA ALA A 132 12.05 -11.67 9.50
C ALA A 132 12.81 -12.08 10.77
N LYS A 133 13.78 -11.25 11.22
CA LYS A 133 14.51 -11.46 12.48
C LYS A 133 13.96 -10.65 13.65
N GLY A 134 12.82 -10.01 13.44
CA GLY A 134 12.13 -9.21 14.45
C GLY A 134 12.35 -7.71 14.30
N GLY A 135 11.41 -6.96 14.86
CA GLY A 135 11.35 -5.51 14.83
C GLY A 135 10.11 -5.04 14.10
N GLU A 136 9.54 -3.95 14.60
CA GLU A 136 8.27 -3.40 14.09
C GLU A 136 8.53 -2.19 13.19
N PRO A 137 7.63 -1.90 12.24
CA PRO A 137 7.58 -0.60 11.59
C PRO A 137 7.09 0.48 12.57
N ILE A 138 7.30 1.74 12.21
CA ILE A 138 6.82 2.87 13.00
C ILE A 138 5.43 3.25 12.51
N ARG A 139 4.40 3.13 13.36
CA ARG A 139 3.09 3.70 13.08
C ARG A 139 3.16 5.23 13.19
N PHE A 140 2.91 5.93 12.09
CA PHE A 140 2.94 7.40 12.06
C PHE A 140 1.56 8.03 11.80
N LEU A 141 0.59 7.24 11.33
CA LEU A 141 -0.78 7.68 11.05
C LEU A 141 -1.77 6.65 11.57
N ALA A 142 -2.90 7.14 12.08
CA ALA A 142 -4.07 6.38 12.47
C ALA A 142 -5.29 7.18 12.02
N GLU A 143 -6.00 6.69 11.00
CA GLU A 143 -7.16 7.39 10.44
C GLU A 143 -8.40 6.97 11.21
N GLY A 144 -9.03 7.92 11.92
CA GLY A 144 -10.29 7.67 12.61
C GLY A 144 -11.48 8.02 11.74
N ARG A 145 -12.69 7.88 12.28
CA ARG A 145 -13.91 8.33 11.60
C ARG A 145 -14.04 9.85 11.62
N ASP A 146 -14.38 10.42 10.47
CA ASP A 146 -15.00 11.73 10.35
C ASP A 146 -16.52 11.65 10.62
N ALA A 147 -17.21 12.79 10.51
CA ALA A 147 -18.64 12.86 10.79
C ALA A 147 -19.48 12.04 9.79
N SER A 148 -19.11 12.03 8.52
CA SER A 148 -19.80 11.30 7.47
C SER A 148 -19.60 9.79 7.61
N ALA A 149 -18.36 9.33 7.81
CA ALA A 149 -18.04 7.93 8.09
C ALA A 149 -18.73 7.44 9.37
N THR A 150 -18.85 8.28 10.40
CA THR A 150 -19.62 7.93 11.60
C THR A 150 -21.10 7.66 11.30
N VAL A 151 -21.72 8.47 10.43
CA VAL A 151 -23.11 8.26 9.99
C VAL A 151 -23.22 7.02 9.13
N ASP A 152 -22.27 6.81 8.23
CA ASP A 152 -22.24 5.65 7.33
C ASP A 152 -22.11 4.34 8.11
N ASN A 153 -21.25 4.29 9.12
CA ASN A 153 -21.15 3.15 10.03
C ASN A 153 -22.47 2.85 10.74
N MET A 154 -23.18 3.89 11.20
CA MET A 154 -24.50 3.72 11.82
C MET A 154 -25.55 3.19 10.82
N LEU A 155 -25.55 3.70 9.58
CA LEU A 155 -26.50 3.29 8.55
C LEU A 155 -26.22 1.88 8.03
N GLY A 156 -24.95 1.50 7.90
CA GLY A 156 -24.53 0.14 7.56
C GLY A 156 -25.04 -0.88 8.59
N ALA A 157 -25.03 -0.54 9.88
CA ALA A 157 -25.53 -1.39 10.94
C ALA A 157 -27.05 -1.68 10.86
N LEU A 158 -27.82 -0.87 10.12
CA LEU A 158 -29.25 -1.07 9.92
C LEU A 158 -29.58 -2.12 8.85
N GLY A 159 -28.59 -2.61 8.09
CA GLY A 159 -28.73 -3.76 7.18
C GLY A 159 -29.63 -3.54 5.95
N ASN A 160 -30.02 -2.30 5.64
CA ASN A 160 -31.03 -1.98 4.62
C ASN A 160 -30.46 -1.76 3.20
N GLY A 161 -29.35 -2.41 2.86
CA GLY A 161 -28.70 -2.25 1.54
C GLY A 161 -27.84 -0.99 1.41
N PHE A 162 -27.51 -0.34 2.52
CA PHE A 162 -26.45 0.67 2.57
C PHE A 162 -25.10 -0.05 2.43
N GLN A 163 -24.29 0.34 1.45
CA GLN A 163 -23.05 -0.35 1.08
C GLN A 163 -21.79 0.50 1.23
N ASN A 164 -21.90 1.73 1.74
CA ASN A 164 -20.68 2.49 2.01
C ASN A 164 -19.99 1.87 3.23
N ASP A 165 -18.67 1.72 3.16
CA ASP A 165 -17.87 1.35 4.31
C ASP A 165 -18.00 2.43 5.39
N GLY A 166 -17.99 1.99 6.65
CA GLY A 166 -18.27 2.83 7.81
C GLY A 166 -17.02 3.39 8.49
N ASP A 167 -15.86 2.83 8.22
CA ASP A 167 -14.57 3.37 8.65
C ASP A 167 -13.94 4.23 7.54
N ASN A 168 -13.18 5.25 7.91
CA ASN A 168 -12.34 5.94 6.93
C ASN A 168 -11.12 5.07 6.61
N GLU A 169 -10.76 5.07 5.34
CA GLU A 169 -9.62 4.31 4.80
C GLU A 169 -8.55 5.28 4.27
N ILE A 170 -7.29 4.85 4.25
CA ILE A 170 -6.17 5.66 3.74
C ILE A 170 -5.84 5.22 2.31
N THR A 171 -6.53 5.80 1.34
CA THR A 171 -6.43 5.38 -0.07
C THR A 171 -5.36 6.11 -0.88
N GLY A 172 -4.50 6.87 -0.19
CA GLY A 172 -3.33 7.46 -0.80
C GLY A 172 -2.31 7.88 0.23
N ILE A 173 -1.04 7.63 -0.09
CA ILE A 173 0.12 8.27 0.53
C ILE A 173 1.03 8.74 -0.60
N HIS A 174 1.41 10.01 -0.62
CA HIS A 174 2.14 10.57 -1.74
C HIS A 174 3.19 11.58 -1.30
N VAL A 175 4.43 11.37 -1.76
CA VAL A 175 5.56 12.28 -1.55
C VAL A 175 5.98 12.83 -2.90
N SER A 176 6.00 14.15 -3.04
CA SER A 176 6.22 14.80 -4.35
C SER A 176 6.83 16.18 -4.24
N ASP A 177 7.69 16.53 -5.20
CA ASP A 177 8.19 17.88 -5.48
C ASP A 177 7.35 18.62 -6.54
N GLY A 178 6.29 17.99 -7.06
CA GLY A 178 5.40 18.55 -8.07
C GLY A 178 5.91 18.46 -9.51
N ASP A 179 7.00 17.74 -9.80
CA ASP A 179 7.48 17.55 -11.16
C ASP A 179 6.56 16.62 -11.97
N ALA A 180 5.77 17.22 -12.88
CA ALA A 180 4.89 16.49 -13.79
C ALA A 180 5.59 15.94 -15.05
N GLY A 181 6.90 16.12 -15.19
CA GLY A 181 7.69 15.63 -16.31
C GLY A 181 8.10 14.18 -16.17
N THR A 182 8.76 13.64 -17.20
CA THR A 182 9.29 12.25 -17.17
C THR A 182 10.38 12.04 -16.12
N GLY A 183 11.05 13.11 -15.69
CA GLY A 183 12.02 13.09 -14.59
C GLY A 183 11.37 13.00 -13.20
N GLY A 184 10.06 13.24 -13.09
CA GLY A 184 9.30 13.18 -11.83
C GLY A 184 8.60 11.85 -11.57
N ILE A 185 8.81 10.82 -12.41
CA ILE A 185 8.23 9.50 -12.16
C ILE A 185 8.72 8.92 -10.82
N LEU A 186 7.83 8.23 -10.09
CA LEU A 186 8.12 7.70 -8.75
C LEU A 186 9.37 6.81 -8.75
N GLY A 187 10.33 7.15 -7.88
CA GLY A 187 11.64 6.49 -7.79
C GLY A 187 12.74 7.09 -8.67
N ALA A 188 12.44 8.05 -9.55
CA ALA A 188 13.46 8.72 -10.38
C ALA A 188 14.34 9.68 -9.57
N LYS A 189 13.75 10.37 -8.59
CA LYS A 189 14.42 11.32 -7.70
C LYS A 189 14.40 10.82 -6.27
N GLU A 190 15.44 11.15 -5.53
CA GLU A 190 15.48 10.94 -4.08
C GLU A 190 14.63 12.03 -3.39
N PRO A 191 13.56 11.65 -2.67
CA PRO A 191 12.77 12.59 -1.89
C PRO A 191 13.61 13.26 -0.82
N LYS A 192 13.34 14.55 -0.60
CA LYS A 192 13.91 15.32 0.51
C LYS A 192 12.78 15.87 1.36
N LEU A 193 12.06 14.97 2.01
CA LEU A 193 10.79 15.28 2.66
C LEU A 193 10.87 16.56 3.53
N PHE A 194 9.94 17.49 3.31
CA PHE A 194 9.84 18.81 3.95
C PHE A 194 10.93 19.83 3.58
N HIS A 195 11.79 19.52 2.63
CA HIS A 195 12.82 20.41 2.11
C HIS A 195 12.72 20.51 0.58
N ASP A 196 13.32 21.56 0.01
CA ASP A 196 13.45 21.75 -1.45
C ASP A 196 12.13 21.60 -2.24
N GLY A 197 10.98 21.93 -1.62
CA GLY A 197 9.65 21.84 -2.23
C GLY A 197 8.97 20.47 -2.16
N TRP A 198 9.60 19.47 -1.54
CA TRP A 198 8.98 18.16 -1.31
C TRP A 198 7.92 18.21 -0.22
N ARG A 199 6.75 17.65 -0.52
CA ARG A 199 5.57 17.63 0.33
C ARG A 199 5.06 16.21 0.49
N LEU A 200 4.33 15.97 1.57
CA LEU A 200 3.71 14.68 1.87
C LEU A 200 2.22 14.86 2.06
N PHE A 201 1.45 14.02 1.38
CA PHE A 201 0.00 14.01 1.43
C PHE A 201 -0.51 12.63 1.77
N TRP A 202 -1.62 12.56 2.48
CA TRP A 202 -2.45 11.36 2.51
C TRP A 202 -3.89 11.70 2.13
N ASN A 203 -4.57 10.74 1.52
CA ASN A 203 -5.97 10.88 1.14
C ASN A 203 -6.81 9.96 1.98
N GLN A 204 -7.91 10.51 2.47
CA GLN A 204 -8.98 9.78 3.13
C GLN A 204 -10.00 9.33 2.07
N GLN A 205 -10.48 8.10 2.16
CA GLN A 205 -11.68 7.63 1.46
C GLN A 205 -12.72 7.16 2.46
N HIS A 206 -13.96 7.08 1.98
CA HIS A 206 -15.16 6.97 2.79
C HIS A 206 -15.33 8.23 3.65
N GLY A 207 -16.55 8.56 4.05
CA GLY A 207 -16.81 9.84 4.71
C GLY A 207 -16.58 11.09 3.83
N ASP A 208 -15.81 12.06 4.32
CA ASP A 208 -15.65 13.41 3.74
C ASP A 208 -14.66 13.47 2.57
N ASN A 209 -13.86 12.43 2.36
CA ASN A 209 -12.87 12.30 1.28
C ASN A 209 -11.85 13.44 1.23
N ILE A 210 -11.26 13.79 2.39
CA ILE A 210 -10.32 14.90 2.50
C ILE A 210 -8.91 14.47 2.09
N ALA A 211 -8.24 15.33 1.31
CA ALA A 211 -6.80 15.27 1.08
C ALA A 211 -6.08 16.13 2.13
N TRP A 212 -5.17 15.52 2.88
CA TRP A 212 -4.41 16.17 3.92
C TRP A 212 -2.95 16.34 3.51
N GLU A 213 -2.31 17.39 4.02
CA GLU A 213 -0.86 17.56 3.94
C GLU A 213 -0.25 17.35 5.34
N ILE A 214 0.78 16.50 5.43
CA ILE A 214 1.62 16.42 6.62
C ILE A 214 2.64 17.54 6.51
N ILE A 215 2.67 18.40 7.52
CA ILE A 215 3.69 19.43 7.68
C ILE A 215 4.58 19.09 8.87
N PRO A 216 5.87 19.45 8.84
CA PRO A 216 6.71 19.36 10.03
C PRO A 216 6.14 20.26 11.13
N THR A 217 6.32 19.87 12.39
CA THR A 217 6.05 20.79 13.51
C THR A 217 7.00 21.97 13.43
N ASP A 218 6.50 23.18 13.70
CA ASP A 218 7.36 24.35 13.88
C ASP A 218 8.37 24.06 15.03
N ASP A 219 9.66 24.32 14.79
CA ASP A 219 10.72 24.24 15.81
C ASP A 219 10.58 25.34 16.88
#